data_AF-A0AAN1TW25-F1
#
_entry.id   AF-A0AAN1TW25-F1
#
_cell.length_a   1.000
_cell.length_b   1.000
_cell.length_c   1.000
_cell.angle_alpha   90.00
_cell.angle_beta   90.00
_cell.angle_gamma   90.00
#
_symmetry.space_group_name_H-M   'P 1'
#
loop_
_entity.id
_entity.type
_entity.pdbx_description
1 polymer ?
#
loop_
_entity_poly.entity_id
_entity_poly.type
_entity_poly.pdbx_seq_one_letter_code
_entity_poly.pdbx_strand_id
1 'polypeptide(L)'
;MKQLLDFLPLVVFFIFYKLYDIFVASGALIVATGLALVVNWVLYRKLEKMTIFTFVLVAVFGTLTLVFHNDEFIKWKVTVIYTLFAAALLYSQWFMQQTLIQRMLGKELQLPDAVWRRLNVAWALFFLICGLVNIYVAFWLSQAFWVNFKVFGLSGLTLLFTLLSGLYIWRQMPQQEQK
;
A
#
# COMPACT_ATOMS: atom_id res chain seq x y z
N MET A 1 17.85 -2.35 11.52
CA MET A 1 17.92 -0.95 12.01
C MET A 1 17.23 0.02 11.06
N LYS A 2 17.55 0.02 9.76
CA LYS A 2 16.89 0.88 8.76
C LYS A 2 15.35 0.75 8.70
N GLN A 3 14.83 -0.48 8.70
CA GLN A 3 13.37 -0.70 8.73
C GLN A 3 12.68 -0.07 9.95
N LEU A 4 13.31 -0.06 11.13
CA LEU A 4 12.73 0.58 12.32
C LEU A 4 12.61 2.10 12.15
N LEU A 5 13.59 2.73 11.48
CA LEU A 5 13.55 4.15 11.16
C LEU A 5 12.43 4.47 10.14
N ASP A 6 12.09 3.53 9.26
CA ASP A 6 11.00 3.70 8.30
C ASP A 6 9.61 3.57 8.94
N PHE A 7 9.49 2.87 10.07
CA PHE A 7 8.25 2.78 10.85
C PHE A 7 8.02 3.96 11.79
N LEU A 8 9.07 4.67 12.19
CA LEU A 8 8.99 5.76 13.17
C LEU A 8 8.02 6.90 12.75
N PRO A 9 8.03 7.39 11.50
CA PRO A 9 7.08 8.42 11.07
C PRO A 9 5.61 7.99 11.19
N LEU A 10 5.32 6.71 10.96
CA LEU A 10 3.97 6.16 11.10
C LEU A 10 3.52 6.20 12.57
N VAL A 11 4.40 5.79 13.49
CA VAL A 11 4.10 5.83 14.93
C VAL A 11 3.87 7.27 15.39
N VAL A 12 4.72 8.21 14.95
CA VAL A 12 4.56 9.63 15.26
C VAL A 12 3.22 10.14 14.73
N PHE A 13 2.87 9.85 13.47
CA PHE A 13 1.57 10.23 12.91
C PHE A 13 0.41 9.73 13.79
N PHE A 14 0.45 8.47 14.22
CA PHE A 14 -0.59 7.89 15.07
C PHE A 14 -0.72 8.56 16.43
N ILE A 15 0.41 8.85 17.08
CA ILE A 15 0.42 9.52 18.39
C ILE A 15 -0.21 10.90 18.27
N PHE A 16 0.25 11.71 17.30
CA PHE A 16 -0.27 13.05 17.10
C PHE A 16 -1.73 13.04 16.64
N TYR A 17 -2.13 12.07 15.82
CA TYR A 17 -3.52 11.92 15.41
C TYR A 17 -4.45 11.62 16.59
N LYS A 18 -4.00 10.80 17.54
CA LYS A 18 -4.79 10.42 18.71
C LYS A 18 -4.87 11.55 19.75
N LEU A 19 -3.83 12.37 19.86
CA LEU A 19 -3.75 13.48 20.82
C LEU A 19 -4.40 14.77 20.30
N TYR A 20 -4.37 14.98 18.98
CA TYR A 20 -4.81 16.20 18.33
C TYR A 20 -5.77 15.87 17.19
N ASP A 21 -5.40 16.17 15.95
CA ASP A 21 -6.20 15.97 14.75
C ASP A 21 -5.34 15.51 13.57
N ILE A 22 -5.97 15.36 12.40
CA ILE A 22 -5.30 14.92 11.17
C ILE A 22 -4.31 15.96 10.62
N PHE A 23 -4.51 17.25 10.91
CA PHE A 23 -3.65 18.32 10.40
C PHE A 23 -2.32 18.32 11.15
N VAL A 24 -2.39 18.33 12.48
CA VAL A 24 -1.19 18.22 13.33
C VAL A 24 -0.47 16.89 13.07
N ALA A 25 -1.22 15.78 12.92
CA ALA A 25 -0.64 14.50 12.57
C ALA A 25 0.08 14.53 11.21
N SER A 26 -0.52 15.16 10.20
CA SER A 26 0.09 15.28 8.87
C SER A 26 1.36 16.11 8.90
N GLY A 27 1.38 17.23 9.64
CA GLY A 27 2.58 18.02 9.87
C GLY A 27 3.67 17.23 10.58
N ALA A 28 3.31 16.53 11.67
CA ALA A 28 4.23 15.68 12.41
C ALA A 28 4.80 14.55 11.55
N LEU A 29 4.00 13.97 10.65
CA LEU A 29 4.46 12.96 9.69
C LEU A 29 5.49 13.52 8.72
N ILE A 30 5.27 14.71 8.15
CA ILE A 30 6.25 15.35 7.24
C ILE A 30 7.58 15.57 7.97
N VAL A 31 7.52 16.15 9.17
CA VAL A 31 8.72 16.42 9.98
C VAL A 31 9.43 15.11 10.34
N ALA A 32 8.70 14.10 10.84
CA ALA A 32 9.28 12.82 11.22
C ALA A 32 9.91 12.08 10.02
N THR A 33 9.25 12.11 8.86
CA THR A 33 9.79 11.48 7.63
C THR A 33 11.03 12.22 7.13
N GLY A 34 11.05 13.55 7.21
CA GLY A 34 12.21 14.37 6.88
C GLY A 34 13.39 14.10 7.81
N LEU A 35 13.15 14.05 9.12
CA LEU A 35 14.18 13.69 10.11
C LEU A 35 14.71 12.27 9.88
N ALA A 36 13.83 11.30 9.62
CA ALA A 36 14.25 9.93 9.30
C ALA A 36 15.13 9.87 8.04
N LEU A 37 14.85 10.70 7.04
CA LEU A 37 15.66 10.81 5.83
C LEU A 37 17.04 11.41 6.10
N VAL A 38 17.11 12.48 6.91
CA VAL A 38 18.37 13.10 7.34
C VAL A 38 19.21 12.12 8.17
N VAL A 39 18.60 11.43 9.14
CA VAL A 39 19.28 10.42 9.97
C VAL A 39 19.80 9.28 9.10
N ASN A 40 19.00 8.78 8.15
CA ASN A 40 19.45 7.77 7.20
C ASN A 40 20.63 8.27 6.35
N TRP A 41 20.60 9.52 5.90
CA TRP A 41 21.71 10.11 5.15
C TRP A 41 22.98 10.22 5.99
N VAL A 42 22.89 10.66 7.25
CA VAL A 42 24.06 10.81 8.14
C VAL A 42 24.67 9.45 8.50
N LEU A 43 23.83 8.46 8.84
CA LEU A 43 24.30 7.14 9.29
C LEU A 43 24.80 6.27 8.14
N TYR A 44 24.10 6.25 7.01
CA TYR A 44 24.35 5.31 5.92
C TYR A 44 24.98 5.95 4.68
N ARG A 45 25.09 7.29 4.63
CA ARG A 45 25.62 8.09 3.50
C ARG A 45 25.04 7.74 2.13
N LYS A 46 23.89 7.07 2.10
CA LYS A 46 23.17 6.66 0.90
C LYS A 46 21.70 6.94 1.10
N LEU A 47 21.13 7.67 0.15
CA LEU A 47 19.69 7.85 0.04
C LEU A 47 19.18 6.97 -1.09
N GLU A 48 18.32 6.02 -0.75
CA GLU A 48 17.63 5.22 -1.75
C GLU A 48 16.61 6.10 -2.47
N LYS A 49 16.57 5.99 -3.81
CA LYS A 49 15.60 6.72 -4.64
C LYS A 49 14.16 6.51 -4.15
N MET A 50 13.86 5.31 -3.68
CA MET A 50 12.54 4.96 -3.13
C MET A 50 12.20 5.71 -1.84
N THR A 51 13.17 5.94 -0.94
CA THR A 51 12.98 6.70 0.29
C THR A 51 12.74 8.19 -0.02
N ILE A 52 13.50 8.76 -0.97
CA ILE A 52 13.29 10.14 -1.41
C ILE A 52 11.91 10.30 -2.06
N PHE A 53 11.53 9.37 -2.95
CA PHE A 53 10.22 9.40 -3.59
C PHE A 53 9.08 9.33 -2.57
N THR A 54 9.20 8.44 -1.57
CA THR A 54 8.23 8.33 -0.47
C THR A 54 8.15 9.64 0.33
N PHE A 55 9.28 10.25 0.68
CA PHE A 55 9.30 11.53 1.38
C PHE A 55 8.63 12.64 0.56
N VAL A 56 8.97 12.80 -0.72
CA VAL A 56 8.35 13.79 -1.61
C VAL A 56 6.83 13.58 -1.66
N LEU A 57 6.37 12.33 -1.78
CA LEU A 57 4.94 12.02 -1.79
C LEU A 57 4.26 12.37 -0.45
N VAL A 58 4.91 12.10 0.67
CA VAL A 58 4.39 12.47 2.01
C VAL A 58 4.36 13.98 2.16
N ALA A 59 5.42 14.68 1.75
CA ALA A 59 5.53 16.13 1.83
C ALA A 59 4.48 16.80 0.95
N VAL A 60 4.31 16.41 -0.31
CA VAL A 60 3.33 17.00 -1.23
C VAL A 60 1.91 16.80 -0.71
N PHE A 61 1.50 15.55 -0.45
CA PHE A 61 0.13 15.28 -0.01
C PHE A 61 -0.16 15.83 1.38
N GLY A 62 0.80 15.72 2.31
CA GLY A 62 0.63 16.27 3.65
C GLY A 62 0.58 17.80 3.65
N THR A 63 1.39 18.46 2.82
CA THR A 63 1.36 19.93 2.68
C THR A 63 0.06 20.38 2.03
N LEU A 64 -0.46 19.66 1.03
CA LEU A 64 -1.78 19.94 0.45
C LEU A 64 -2.88 19.85 1.53
N THR A 65 -2.85 18.82 2.38
CA THR A 65 -3.79 18.69 3.50
C THR A 65 -3.71 19.84 4.50
N LEU A 66 -2.50 20.31 4.81
CA LEU A 66 -2.29 21.44 5.71
C LEU A 66 -2.70 22.78 5.09
N VAL A 67 -2.33 23.04 3.84
CA VAL A 67 -2.60 24.32 3.17
C VAL A 67 -4.09 24.47 2.90
N PHE A 68 -4.72 23.44 2.35
CA PHE A 68 -6.15 23.47 2.01
C PHE A 68 -7.07 23.13 3.19
N HIS A 69 -6.51 22.78 4.36
CA HIS A 69 -7.26 22.32 5.54
C HIS A 69 -8.35 21.30 5.18
N ASN A 70 -8.01 20.39 4.26
CA ASN A 70 -8.94 19.41 3.72
C ASN A 70 -8.32 17.99 3.79
N ASP A 71 -8.97 17.12 4.56
CA ASP A 71 -8.56 15.73 4.78
C ASP A 71 -8.87 14.81 3.57
N GLU A 72 -9.71 15.27 2.64
CA GLU A 72 -10.06 14.56 1.42
C GLU A 72 -8.83 14.24 0.54
N PHE A 73 -7.80 15.09 0.55
CA PHE A 73 -6.57 14.82 -0.21
C PHE A 73 -5.89 13.52 0.23
N ILE A 74 -5.90 13.22 1.54
CA ILE A 74 -5.31 11.97 2.05
C ILE A 74 -6.24 10.78 1.78
N LYS A 75 -7.56 11.00 1.84
CA LYS A 75 -8.57 9.98 1.53
C LYS A 75 -8.51 9.54 0.06
N TRP A 76 -8.49 10.50 -0.86
CA TRP A 76 -8.39 10.26 -2.31
C TRP A 76 -7.07 9.60 -2.70
N LYS A 77 -5.95 9.96 -2.04
CA LYS A 77 -4.66 9.29 -2.27
C LYS A 77 -4.78 7.76 -2.16
N VAL A 78 -5.49 7.27 -1.15
CA VAL A 78 -5.69 5.82 -0.96
C VAL A 78 -6.46 5.24 -2.14
N THR A 79 -7.63 5.81 -2.47
CA THR A 79 -8.48 5.36 -3.57
C THR A 79 -7.72 5.31 -4.90
N VAL A 80 -7.02 6.40 -5.26
CA VAL A 80 -6.29 6.50 -6.52
C VAL A 80 -5.23 5.41 -6.64
N ILE A 81 -4.49 5.12 -5.57
CA ILE A 81 -3.47 4.06 -5.57
C ILE A 81 -4.11 2.69 -5.83
N TYR A 82 -5.20 2.36 -5.13
CA TYR A 82 -5.92 1.09 -5.32
C TYR A 82 -6.48 0.94 -6.73
N THR A 83 -7.09 2.00 -7.27
CA THR A 83 -7.63 1.99 -8.64
C THR A 83 -6.53 1.88 -9.68
N LEU A 84 -5.38 2.53 -9.49
CA LEU A 84 -4.22 2.39 -10.39
C LEU A 84 -3.66 0.98 -10.38
N PHE A 85 -3.52 0.35 -9.21
CA PHE A 85 -3.10 -1.06 -9.13
C PHE A 85 -4.08 -1.99 -9.83
N ALA A 86 -5.38 -1.83 -9.57
CA ALA A 86 -6.40 -2.60 -10.26
C ALA A 86 -6.32 -2.43 -11.78
N ALA A 87 -6.24 -1.19 -12.26
CA ALA A 87 -6.15 -0.86 -13.68
C ALA A 87 -4.88 -1.45 -14.32
N ALA A 88 -3.74 -1.39 -13.64
CA ALA A 88 -2.49 -1.97 -14.12
C ALA A 88 -2.58 -3.50 -14.23
N LEU A 89 -3.14 -4.17 -13.23
CA LEU A 89 -3.34 -5.63 -13.27
C LEU A 89 -4.30 -6.03 -14.38
N LEU A 90 -5.44 -5.35 -14.52
CA LEU A 90 -6.39 -5.58 -15.59
C LEU A 90 -5.78 -5.30 -16.97
N TYR A 91 -5.04 -4.21 -17.12
CA TYR A 91 -4.31 -3.91 -18.34
C TYR A 91 -3.36 -5.05 -18.71
N SER A 92 -2.59 -5.56 -17.74
CA SER A 92 -1.70 -6.69 -17.98
C SER A 92 -2.44 -8.00 -18.34
N GLN A 93 -3.70 -8.14 -17.92
CA GLN A 93 -4.52 -9.32 -18.23
C GLN A 93 -4.87 -9.43 -19.71
N TRP A 94 -5.07 -8.29 -20.39
CA TRP A 94 -5.56 -8.22 -21.77
C TRP A 94 -4.49 -7.81 -22.77
N PHE A 95 -3.52 -6.97 -22.37
CA PHE A 95 -2.54 -6.39 -23.28
C PHE A 95 -1.14 -7.00 -23.16
N MET A 96 -0.87 -7.85 -22.15
CA MET A 96 0.43 -8.49 -21.98
C MET A 96 0.35 -10.01 -22.15
N GLN A 97 1.43 -10.60 -22.68
CA GLN A 97 1.58 -12.05 -22.82
C GLN A 97 1.67 -12.77 -21.46
N GLN A 98 2.27 -12.11 -20.47
CA GLN A 98 2.36 -12.58 -19.09
C GLN A 98 1.74 -11.54 -18.18
N THR A 99 0.98 -11.99 -17.19
CA THR A 99 0.35 -11.08 -16.22
C THR A 99 1.40 -10.44 -15.31
N LEU A 100 1.08 -9.29 -14.71
CA LEU A 100 2.02 -8.63 -13.79
C LEU A 100 2.38 -9.53 -12.61
N ILE A 101 1.42 -10.28 -12.07
CA ILE A 101 1.68 -11.23 -10.99
C ILE A 101 2.63 -12.35 -11.44
N GLN A 102 2.44 -12.88 -12.65
CA GLN A 102 3.34 -13.89 -13.23
C GLN A 102 4.76 -13.34 -13.42
N ARG A 103 4.92 -12.07 -13.83
CA ARG A 103 6.25 -11.45 -13.94
C ARG A 103 6.95 -11.28 -12.59
N MET A 104 6.19 -11.04 -11.53
CA MET A 104 6.73 -10.85 -10.18
C MET A 104 7.10 -12.17 -9.50
N LEU A 105 6.26 -13.21 -9.65
CA LEU A 105 6.39 -14.46 -8.90
C LEU A 105 6.80 -15.67 -9.75
N GLY A 106 6.68 -15.60 -11.07
CA GLY A 106 6.91 -16.71 -11.99
C GLY A 106 8.38 -17.15 -12.10
N LYS A 107 9.32 -16.40 -11.52
CA LYS A 107 10.72 -16.84 -11.38
C LYS A 107 10.88 -17.90 -10.27
N GLU A 108 10.08 -17.75 -9.20
CA GLU A 108 10.16 -18.59 -8.01
C GLU A 108 9.15 -19.75 -8.06
N LEU A 109 8.07 -19.60 -8.84
CA LEU A 109 6.94 -20.52 -8.86
C LEU A 109 6.60 -20.96 -10.28
N GLN A 110 6.40 -22.27 -10.47
CA GLN A 110 5.91 -22.84 -11.72
C GLN A 110 4.43 -23.20 -11.58
N LEU A 111 3.57 -22.44 -12.26
CA LEU A 111 2.12 -22.67 -12.29
C LEU A 111 1.62 -22.57 -13.74
N PRO A 112 0.52 -23.26 -14.09
CA PRO A 112 -0.12 -23.11 -15.39
C PRO A 112 -0.57 -21.66 -15.65
N ASP A 113 -0.50 -21.20 -16.89
CA ASP A 113 -0.88 -19.82 -17.27
C ASP A 113 -2.34 -19.46 -16.88
N ALA A 114 -3.24 -20.44 -16.91
CA ALA A 114 -4.62 -20.24 -16.45
C ALA A 114 -4.71 -19.83 -14.98
N VAL A 115 -3.84 -20.37 -14.11
CA VAL A 115 -3.79 -20.05 -12.68
C VAL A 115 -3.26 -18.64 -12.49
N TRP A 116 -2.20 -18.26 -13.21
CA TRP A 116 -1.67 -16.89 -13.20
C TRP A 116 -2.70 -15.84 -13.62
N ARG A 117 -3.47 -16.13 -14.68
CA ARG A 117 -4.55 -15.26 -15.15
C ARG A 117 -5.68 -15.12 -14.13
N ARG A 118 -6.05 -16.20 -13.43
CA ARG A 118 -7.07 -16.16 -12.36
C ARG A 118 -6.57 -15.35 -11.15
N LEU A 119 -5.33 -15.57 -10.72
CA LEU A 119 -4.70 -14.80 -9.64
C LEU A 119 -4.65 -13.31 -9.97
N ASN A 120 -4.23 -12.95 -11.18
CA ASN A 120 -4.13 -11.57 -11.61
C ASN A 120 -5.50 -10.86 -11.58
N VAL A 121 -6.56 -11.51 -12.07
CA VAL A 121 -7.93 -10.97 -11.98
C VAL A 121 -8.41 -10.89 -10.53
N ALA A 122 -8.14 -11.91 -9.71
CA ALA A 122 -8.55 -11.91 -8.31
C ALA A 122 -7.92 -10.74 -7.53
N TRP A 123 -6.63 -10.47 -7.74
CA TRP A 123 -5.94 -9.32 -7.15
C TRP A 123 -6.44 -7.99 -7.70
N ALA A 124 -6.77 -7.91 -8.99
CA ALA A 124 -7.34 -6.70 -9.56
C ALA A 124 -8.73 -6.38 -8.96
N LEU A 125 -9.59 -7.40 -8.82
CA LEU A 125 -10.87 -7.29 -8.15
C LEU A 125 -10.72 -6.92 -6.67
N PHE A 126 -9.77 -7.54 -5.97
CA PHE A 126 -9.45 -7.19 -4.58
C PHE A 126 -9.09 -5.71 -4.44
N PHE A 127 -8.19 -5.19 -5.27
CA PHE A 127 -7.83 -3.78 -5.23
C PHE A 127 -8.99 -2.85 -5.60
N LEU A 128 -9.85 -3.22 -6.56
CA LEU A 128 -11.07 -2.46 -6.85
C LEU A 128 -12.01 -2.42 -5.65
N ILE A 129 -12.26 -3.56 -5.01
CA ILE A 129 -13.12 -3.67 -3.83
C ILE A 129 -12.53 -2.82 -2.70
N CYS A 130 -11.22 -2.90 -2.42
CA CYS A 130 -10.57 -2.05 -1.44
C CYS A 130 -10.73 -0.55 -1.75
N GLY A 131 -10.60 -0.16 -3.02
CA GLY A 131 -10.84 1.22 -3.45
C GLY A 131 -12.27 1.68 -3.18
N LEU A 132 -13.26 0.87 -3.56
CA LEU A 132 -14.68 1.16 -3.34
C LEU A 132 -15.03 1.22 -1.84
N VAL A 133 -14.54 0.26 -1.06
CA VAL A 133 -14.72 0.26 0.39
C VAL A 133 -14.03 1.47 1.02
N ASN A 134 -12.83 1.85 0.57
CA ASN A 134 -12.18 3.06 1.05
C ASN A 134 -13.00 4.32 0.73
N ILE A 135 -13.58 4.45 -0.47
CA ILE A 135 -14.50 5.57 -0.78
C ILE A 135 -15.67 5.59 0.21
N TYR A 136 -16.35 4.46 0.40
CA TYR A 136 -17.47 4.37 1.33
C TYR A 136 -17.06 4.78 2.75
N VAL A 137 -15.98 4.19 3.27
CA VAL A 137 -15.49 4.46 4.62
C VAL A 137 -14.98 5.90 4.79
N ALA A 138 -14.34 6.46 3.77
CA ALA A 138 -13.73 7.78 3.83
C ALA A 138 -14.74 8.93 3.82
N PHE A 139 -15.85 8.77 3.09
CA PHE A 139 -16.83 9.83 2.86
C PHE A 139 -18.14 9.66 3.64
N TRP A 140 -18.48 8.44 4.10
CA TRP A 140 -19.72 8.19 4.87
C TRP A 140 -19.50 7.88 6.34
N LEU A 141 -18.27 7.56 6.78
CA LEU A 141 -17.96 7.27 8.18
C LEU A 141 -17.06 8.35 8.79
N SER A 142 -16.87 8.28 10.11
CA SER A 142 -16.06 9.26 10.84
C SER A 142 -14.58 9.18 10.44
N GLN A 143 -13.88 10.31 10.52
CA GLN A 143 -12.44 10.38 10.23
C GLN A 143 -11.63 9.40 11.09
N ALA A 144 -11.98 9.26 12.37
CA ALA A 144 -11.34 8.31 13.29
C ALA A 144 -11.53 6.86 12.85
N PHE A 145 -12.71 6.51 12.35
CA PHE A 145 -12.95 5.20 11.79
C PHE A 145 -12.14 5.00 10.51
N TRP A 146 -12.09 5.99 9.61
CA TRP A 146 -11.30 5.90 8.38
C TRP A 146 -9.80 5.73 8.64
N VAL A 147 -9.19 6.44 9.60
CA VAL A 147 -7.77 6.27 9.92
C VAL A 147 -7.47 4.85 10.42
N ASN A 148 -8.29 4.33 11.32
CA ASN A 148 -8.14 2.96 11.82
C ASN A 148 -8.38 1.93 10.71
N PHE A 149 -9.41 2.12 9.89
CA PHE A 149 -9.70 1.27 8.75
C PHE A 149 -8.56 1.26 7.73
N LYS A 150 -8.00 2.42 7.41
CA LYS A 150 -6.88 2.55 6.47
C LYS A 150 -5.66 1.77 6.94
N VAL A 151 -5.34 1.84 8.23
CA VAL A 151 -4.09 1.25 8.73
C VAL A 151 -4.26 -0.21 9.14
N PHE A 152 -5.31 -0.54 9.88
CA PHE A 152 -5.52 -1.90 10.37
C PHE A 152 -6.47 -2.70 9.48
N GLY A 153 -7.56 -2.08 9.02
CA GLY A 153 -8.55 -2.73 8.16
C GLY A 153 -7.97 -3.14 6.81
N LEU A 154 -7.46 -2.19 6.02
CA LEU A 154 -6.88 -2.46 4.70
C LEU A 154 -5.64 -3.35 4.78
N SER A 155 -4.77 -3.17 5.78
CA SER A 155 -3.62 -4.05 5.98
C SER A 155 -4.06 -5.46 6.34
N GLY A 156 -5.03 -5.62 7.24
CA GLY A 156 -5.59 -6.92 7.62
C GLY A 156 -6.26 -7.63 6.43
N LEU A 157 -7.05 -6.90 5.63
CA LEU A 157 -7.65 -7.43 4.40
C LEU A 157 -6.58 -7.88 3.40
N THR A 158 -5.51 -7.10 3.23
CA THR A 158 -4.41 -7.42 2.31
C THR A 158 -3.66 -8.66 2.78
N LEU A 159 -3.38 -8.78 4.08
CA LEU A 159 -2.75 -9.97 4.66
C LEU A 159 -3.62 -11.22 4.47
N LEU A 160 -4.91 -11.12 4.78
CA LEU A 160 -5.85 -12.22 4.59
C LEU A 160 -5.93 -12.65 3.12
N PHE A 161 -6.03 -11.70 2.20
CA PHE A 161 -6.07 -12.00 0.76
C PHE A 161 -4.75 -12.61 0.24
N THR A 162 -3.61 -12.17 0.80
CA THR A 162 -2.30 -12.74 0.50
C THR A 162 -2.22 -14.19 0.96
N LEU A 163 -2.69 -14.50 2.17
CA LEU A 163 -2.73 -15.87 2.69
C LEU A 163 -3.64 -16.76 1.84
N LEU A 164 -4.84 -16.27 1.47
CA LEU A 164 -5.75 -16.99 0.59
C LEU A 164 -5.13 -17.25 -0.79
N SER A 165 -4.42 -16.26 -1.35
CA SER A 165 -3.69 -16.40 -2.61
C SER A 165 -2.57 -17.44 -2.51
N GLY A 166 -1.82 -17.42 -1.41
CA GLY A 166 -0.76 -18.40 -1.13
C GLY A 166 -1.30 -19.82 -1.00
N LEU A 167 -2.41 -20.01 -0.28
CA LEU A 167 -3.10 -21.30 -0.17
C LEU A 167 -3.64 -21.78 -1.53
N TYR A 168 -4.19 -20.87 -2.34
CA TYR A 168 -4.65 -21.19 -3.68
C TYR A 168 -3.49 -21.64 -4.59
N ILE A 169 -2.38 -20.90 -4.57
CA ILE A 169 -1.15 -21.25 -5.28
C ILE A 169 -0.65 -22.61 -4.83
N TRP A 170 -0.52 -22.86 -3.53
CA TRP A 170 -0.02 -24.11 -2.97
C TRP A 170 -0.84 -25.33 -3.44
N ARG A 171 -2.17 -25.20 -3.50
CA ARG A 171 -3.06 -26.26 -4.02
C ARG A 171 -2.91 -26.51 -5.52
N GLN A 172 -2.41 -25.54 -6.28
CA GLN A 172 -2.26 -25.59 -7.74
C GLN A 172 -0.83 -25.90 -8.16
N MET A 173 0.12 -25.92 -7.23
CA MET A 173 1.46 -26.44 -7.51
C MET A 173 1.31 -27.92 -7.88
N PRO A 174 1.93 -28.37 -8.98
CA PRO A 174 2.03 -29.81 -9.23
C PRO A 174 2.63 -30.43 -7.97
N GLN A 175 1.99 -31.48 -7.43
CA GLN A 175 2.71 -32.40 -6.56
C GLN A 175 3.88 -32.89 -7.42
N GLN A 176 5.07 -32.30 -7.22
CA GLN A 176 6.28 -32.89 -7.76
C GLN A 176 6.28 -34.30 -7.20
N GLU A 177 6.08 -35.28 -8.09
CA GLU A 177 6.34 -36.67 -7.81
C GLU A 177 7.67 -36.70 -7.07
N GLN A 178 7.62 -37.03 -5.78
CA GLN A 178 8.80 -37.46 -5.05
C GLN A 178 9.28 -38.71 -5.80
N LYS A 179 10.27 -38.53 -6.67
CA LYS A 179 11.15 -39.58 -7.15
C LYS A 179 12.45 -39.52 -6.37
#